data_AF-A0A3M9Y2C2-F1
#
_entry.id   AF-A0A3M9Y2C2-F1
#
_cell.length_a   1.000
_cell.length_b   1.000
_cell.length_c   1.000
_cell.angle_alpha   90.00
_cell.angle_beta   90.00
_cell.angle_gamma   90.00
#
_symmetry.space_group_name_H-M   'P 1'
#
loop_
_entity.id
_entity.type
_entity.pdbx_description
1 polymer ?
#
loop_
_entity_poly.entity_id
_entity_poly.type
_entity_poly.pdbx_seq_one_letter_code
_entity_poly.pdbx_strand_id
1 'polypeptide(L)'
;MKLFEYLASAVLLLPTIVDGLINPILPGFNPDPSMIRVKDDYFLVTSTFEYFPGVPIYTSKDLVKWEQIGHALSRPSQLPLRGTAPSGGVFAPTIRYHDGIYYVTTTIFDVISPPDNVTRVPRSFYVTTDNIWDPDSFSEPIYVDQWGFDPDLFFDDDGKVYFTSTFSEFADYGSFANHITEIDIKTGNSLSESRVLHTTTVPEDVGYPLTEASHLYKINGTYYMISADSGTEENHSANNYRASSLEGPWEANPNNPVLWNGRDRSLPVLATGHADIVEGTDGRWWAVFLATRPQNPRNATGRPQLGRETFLCPVTWEDGWPVFNGGAPITEHMPGVLYDLPRPARWRDDFDGGLADGAYYHQRTPYKDFTDFASVPGKLRIRGNVYDLSHRETPAALFRKQVDVNTTWSTELSAFEPSSVRQEAGAAVYLSIHYHNSIAVTRCEDSGARCIVVHTRTGPDATLNTTYIEDEGVAAGKPVKLFIEARDVGYRLGYATGCGRPRWVASVENRWLQAFVSGWQNFVGTHFAIYVTGTKLPILNPADFEYVQTELISSNLTRKD
;
A
#
# COMPACT_ATOMS: atom_id res chain seq x y z
N MET A 1 5.03 -75.14 -10.99
CA MET A 1 5.81 -73.88 -10.85
C MET A 1 4.79 -72.75 -10.77
N LYS A 2 4.61 -72.18 -9.57
CA LYS A 2 3.65 -71.10 -9.29
C LYS A 2 4.23 -69.77 -9.79
N LEU A 3 3.47 -68.98 -10.54
CA LEU A 3 3.69 -67.53 -10.62
C LEU A 3 2.35 -66.85 -10.32
N PHE A 4 2.33 -66.12 -9.21
CA PHE A 4 1.29 -65.18 -8.81
C PHE A 4 1.56 -63.87 -9.55
N GLU A 5 0.60 -63.34 -10.30
CA GLU A 5 0.62 -61.94 -10.75
C GLU A 5 -0.29 -61.11 -9.83
N TYR A 6 0.33 -60.16 -9.15
CA TYR A 6 -0.29 -59.10 -8.37
C TYR A 6 -0.90 -58.07 -9.32
N LEU A 7 -2.23 -57.95 -9.33
CA LEU A 7 -2.91 -56.77 -9.86
C LEU A 7 -2.86 -55.66 -8.79
N ALA A 8 -1.96 -54.69 -8.98
CA ALA A 8 -1.93 -53.47 -8.19
C ALA A 8 -3.04 -52.53 -8.68
N SER A 9 -4.03 -52.27 -7.84
CA SER A 9 -4.98 -51.17 -8.04
C SER A 9 -4.24 -49.84 -7.92
N ALA A 10 -4.05 -49.15 -9.05
CA ALA A 10 -3.65 -47.75 -9.06
C ALA A 10 -4.82 -46.89 -8.58
N VAL A 11 -4.79 -46.47 -7.31
CA VAL A 11 -5.65 -45.39 -6.81
C VAL A 11 -5.12 -44.10 -7.43
N LEU A 12 -5.85 -43.57 -8.43
CA LEU A 12 -5.67 -42.20 -8.90
C LEU A 12 -6.08 -41.25 -7.76
N LEU A 13 -5.08 -40.77 -7.01
CA LEU A 13 -5.23 -39.58 -6.19
C LEU A 13 -5.34 -38.38 -7.14
N LEU A 14 -6.57 -38.04 -7.51
CA LEU A 14 -6.86 -36.71 -8.04
C LEU A 14 -6.51 -35.72 -6.92
N PRO A 15 -5.65 -34.72 -7.15
CA PRO A 15 -5.45 -33.67 -6.17
C PRO A 15 -6.79 -32.97 -5.98
N THR A 16 -7.40 -33.14 -4.82
CA THR A 16 -8.47 -32.25 -4.38
C THR A 16 -7.85 -30.87 -4.27
N ILE A 17 -8.16 -29.98 -5.21
CA ILE A 17 -7.94 -28.55 -5.03
C ILE A 17 -8.80 -28.19 -3.82
N VAL A 18 -8.17 -28.00 -2.67
CA VAL A 18 -8.87 -27.55 -1.47
C VAL A 18 -9.04 -26.05 -1.65
N ASP A 19 -10.28 -25.65 -1.92
CA ASP A 19 -10.71 -24.25 -2.02
C ASP A 19 -10.33 -23.49 -0.72
N GLY A 20 -9.93 -22.22 -0.82
CA GLY A 20 -9.47 -21.47 0.34
C GLY A 20 -9.20 -19.99 0.09
N LEU A 21 -8.83 -19.26 1.12
CA LEU A 21 -8.60 -17.83 1.00
C LEU A 21 -7.23 -17.61 0.38
N ILE A 22 -7.17 -16.83 -0.69
CA ILE A 22 -5.91 -16.37 -1.29
C ILE A 22 -5.58 -14.99 -0.73
N ASN A 23 -4.64 -14.98 0.20
CA ASN A 23 -4.00 -13.78 0.72
C ASN A 23 -2.85 -13.31 -0.20
N PRO A 24 -2.52 -12.01 -0.21
CA PRO A 24 -3.25 -10.91 0.45
C PRO A 24 -4.61 -10.60 -0.19
N ILE A 25 -5.59 -10.19 0.62
CA ILE A 25 -6.91 -9.74 0.13
C ILE A 25 -6.83 -8.39 -0.59
N LEU A 26 -5.88 -7.52 -0.21
CA LEU A 26 -5.51 -6.34 -0.98
C LEU A 26 -4.01 -6.40 -1.30
N PRO A 27 -3.62 -6.91 -2.48
CA PRO A 27 -2.22 -7.01 -2.89
C PRO A 27 -1.57 -5.66 -3.18
N GLY A 28 -0.25 -5.62 -3.18
CA GLY A 28 0.50 -4.37 -3.37
C GLY A 28 0.44 -3.44 -2.16
N PHE A 29 0.86 -2.19 -2.35
CA PHE A 29 0.93 -1.16 -1.32
C PHE A 29 -0.45 -0.84 -0.70
N ASN A 30 -0.82 -1.61 0.32
CA ASN A 30 -2.06 -1.50 1.10
C ASN A 30 -1.74 -1.83 2.57
N PRO A 31 -1.01 -0.94 3.26
CA PRO A 31 -0.58 -1.15 4.63
C PRO A 31 -1.62 -0.68 5.65
N ASP A 32 -1.35 -1.00 6.91
CA ASP A 32 -2.04 -0.44 8.08
C ASP A 32 -3.58 -0.52 7.94
N PRO A 33 -4.14 -1.73 7.71
CA PRO A 33 -5.56 -1.88 7.42
C PRO A 33 -6.42 -1.70 8.68
N SER A 34 -7.46 -0.88 8.58
CA SER A 34 -8.55 -0.84 9.54
C SER A 34 -9.86 -1.21 8.87
N MET A 35 -10.70 -1.98 9.55
CA MET A 35 -11.94 -2.52 8.98
C MET A 35 -13.11 -2.44 9.95
N ILE A 36 -14.27 -2.09 9.41
CA ILE A 36 -15.55 -2.15 10.12
C ILE A 36 -16.58 -2.95 9.33
N ARG A 37 -17.63 -3.39 10.00
CA ARG A 37 -18.85 -3.89 9.39
C ARG A 37 -20.01 -2.95 9.70
N VAL A 38 -20.76 -2.56 8.68
CA VAL A 38 -22.04 -1.84 8.83
C VAL A 38 -23.12 -2.65 8.13
N LYS A 39 -24.00 -3.27 8.91
CA LYS A 39 -25.00 -4.24 8.43
C LYS A 39 -24.32 -5.39 7.67
N ASP A 40 -24.49 -5.48 6.36
CA ASP A 40 -23.99 -6.56 5.51
C ASP A 40 -22.74 -6.16 4.71
N ASP A 41 -22.25 -4.94 4.89
CA ASP A 41 -21.08 -4.40 4.19
C ASP A 41 -19.89 -4.30 5.12
N TYR A 42 -18.73 -4.74 4.63
CA TYR A 42 -17.44 -4.48 5.22
C TYR A 42 -16.82 -3.28 4.52
N PHE A 43 -16.19 -2.39 5.29
CA PHE A 43 -15.42 -1.27 4.77
C PHE A 43 -14.02 -1.32 5.34
N LEU A 44 -13.02 -1.11 4.49
CA LEU A 44 -11.60 -1.21 4.86
C LEU A 44 -10.84 0.01 4.31
N VAL A 45 -9.96 0.57 5.13
CA VAL A 45 -9.08 1.70 4.78
C VAL A 45 -7.62 1.35 5.02
N THR A 46 -6.72 1.93 4.22
CA THR A 46 -5.26 1.69 4.30
C THR A 46 -4.48 2.99 4.19
N SER A 47 -3.26 3.03 4.73
CA SER A 47 -2.38 4.21 4.62
C SER A 47 -1.96 4.50 3.17
N THR A 48 -1.65 5.76 2.87
CA THR A 48 -1.25 6.22 1.52
C THR A 48 0.00 7.06 1.48
N PHE A 49 0.54 7.44 2.63
CA PHE A 49 1.76 8.22 2.72
C PHE A 49 1.72 9.47 1.82
N GLU A 50 2.69 9.64 0.92
CA GLU A 50 2.82 10.82 0.08
C GLU A 50 1.91 10.81 -1.15
N TYR A 51 1.03 9.81 -1.29
CA TYR A 51 0.15 9.67 -2.44
C TYR A 51 -1.20 10.36 -2.22
N PHE A 52 -1.70 10.98 -3.29
CA PHE A 52 -3.01 11.64 -3.34
C PHE A 52 -3.84 11.07 -4.49
N PRO A 53 -5.18 10.92 -4.36
CA PRO A 53 -5.96 11.08 -3.14
C PRO A 53 -5.55 10.07 -2.05
N GLY A 54 -5.85 10.41 -0.79
CA GLY A 54 -5.40 9.67 0.38
C GLY A 54 -6.49 8.84 1.05
N VAL A 55 -6.08 7.77 1.73
CA VAL A 55 -6.95 6.82 2.44
C VAL A 55 -8.03 6.20 1.52
N PRO A 56 -7.68 5.24 0.64
CA PRO A 56 -8.65 4.54 -0.19
C PRO A 56 -9.66 3.81 0.69
N ILE A 57 -10.90 3.76 0.22
CA ILE A 57 -11.99 3.05 0.88
C ILE A 57 -12.34 1.85 0.01
N TYR A 58 -12.17 0.67 0.58
CA TYR A 58 -12.55 -0.60 -0.02
C TYR A 58 -13.85 -1.11 0.61
N THR A 59 -14.70 -1.75 -0.18
CA THR A 59 -15.90 -2.43 0.30
C THR A 59 -15.91 -3.89 -0.09
N SER A 60 -16.54 -4.72 0.75
CA SER A 60 -16.78 -6.13 0.47
C SER A 60 -18.09 -6.59 1.11
N LYS A 61 -18.71 -7.63 0.54
CA LYS A 61 -19.84 -8.37 1.13
C LYS A 61 -19.42 -9.69 1.76
N ASP A 62 -18.24 -10.21 1.41
CA ASP A 62 -17.84 -11.59 1.69
C ASP A 62 -16.39 -11.72 2.19
N LEU A 63 -15.70 -10.60 2.42
CA LEU A 63 -14.29 -10.50 2.85
C LEU A 63 -13.26 -11.01 1.82
N VAL A 64 -13.69 -11.51 0.67
CA VAL A 64 -12.82 -12.04 -0.39
C VAL A 64 -12.75 -11.07 -1.56
N LYS A 65 -13.91 -10.66 -2.09
CA LYS A 65 -13.98 -9.71 -3.20
C LYS A 65 -14.04 -8.29 -2.65
N TRP A 66 -13.04 -7.49 -2.99
CA TRP A 66 -12.93 -6.10 -2.59
C TRP A 66 -13.02 -5.16 -3.80
N GLU A 67 -13.75 -4.07 -3.63
CA GLU A 67 -13.88 -2.99 -4.61
C GLU A 67 -13.51 -1.66 -3.96
N GLN A 68 -12.70 -0.85 -4.63
CA GLN A 68 -12.38 0.49 -4.15
C GLN A 68 -13.46 1.47 -4.59
N ILE A 69 -14.16 2.09 -3.64
CA ILE A 69 -15.31 2.96 -3.91
C ILE A 69 -14.97 4.46 -3.82
N GLY A 70 -13.78 4.81 -3.34
CA GLY A 70 -13.36 6.19 -3.20
C GLY A 70 -12.13 6.36 -2.33
N HIS A 71 -11.95 7.57 -1.83
CA HIS A 71 -10.89 7.98 -0.90
C HIS A 71 -11.47 8.95 0.12
N ALA A 72 -11.09 8.83 1.38
CA ALA A 72 -11.58 9.75 2.41
C ALA A 72 -10.97 11.17 2.26
N LEU A 73 -9.78 11.27 1.67
CA LEU A 73 -9.02 12.51 1.48
C LEU A 73 -8.80 12.80 -0.01
N SER A 74 -9.83 13.33 -0.67
CA SER A 74 -9.86 13.54 -2.12
C SER A 74 -9.73 15.01 -2.55
N ARG A 75 -9.68 15.95 -1.59
CA ARG A 75 -9.58 17.39 -1.87
C ARG A 75 -8.27 18.01 -1.38
N PRO A 76 -7.69 18.99 -2.09
CA PRO A 76 -6.51 19.72 -1.62
C PRO A 76 -6.69 20.42 -0.26
N SER A 77 -7.91 20.81 0.11
CA SER A 77 -8.23 21.39 1.42
C SER A 77 -8.09 20.37 2.57
N GLN A 78 -8.38 19.09 2.29
CA GLN A 78 -8.26 18.01 3.26
C GLN A 78 -6.81 17.53 3.40
N LEU A 79 -6.08 17.43 2.29
CA LEU A 79 -4.78 16.77 2.24
C LEU A 79 -3.76 17.60 1.44
N PRO A 80 -3.04 18.53 2.08
CA PRO A 80 -1.97 19.31 1.46
C PRO A 80 -0.58 18.66 1.65
N LEU A 81 -0.06 17.96 0.64
CA LEU A 81 1.20 17.18 0.69
C LEU A 81 2.39 17.82 -0.03
N ARG A 82 2.34 19.12 -0.29
CA ARG A 82 3.43 19.80 -1.03
C ARG A 82 4.72 19.72 -0.22
N GLY A 83 5.78 19.18 -0.84
CA GLY A 83 7.06 19.04 -0.16
C GLY A 83 7.06 17.96 0.93
N THR A 84 6.11 17.03 1.00
CA THR A 84 6.15 15.87 1.90
C THR A 84 7.29 14.92 1.52
N ALA A 85 7.99 14.32 2.49
CA ALA A 85 9.09 13.36 2.27
C ALA A 85 8.57 12.08 1.58
N PRO A 86 9.41 11.33 0.84
CA PRO A 86 9.09 9.95 0.50
C PRO A 86 8.74 9.15 1.76
N SER A 87 7.67 8.35 1.70
CA SER A 87 7.08 7.66 2.86
C SER A 87 6.62 8.56 4.01
N GLY A 88 6.58 9.88 3.85
CA GLY A 88 5.87 10.78 4.76
C GLY A 88 4.39 10.89 4.38
N GLY A 89 3.65 11.81 4.98
CA GLY A 89 2.25 12.08 4.62
C GLY A 89 1.29 11.25 5.45
N VAL A 90 0.31 10.60 4.82
CA VAL A 90 -0.80 9.88 5.49
C VAL A 90 -0.36 8.54 6.06
N PHE A 91 -0.22 8.47 7.38
CA PHE A 91 0.11 7.27 8.15
C PHE A 91 -1.13 6.40 8.39
N ALA A 92 -1.04 5.39 9.26
CA ALA A 92 -2.12 4.45 9.56
C ALA A 92 -3.47 5.16 9.76
N PRO A 93 -4.48 4.84 8.95
CA PRO A 93 -5.83 5.31 9.16
C PRO A 93 -6.63 4.29 9.96
N THR A 94 -7.58 4.80 10.74
CA THR A 94 -8.58 3.98 11.41
C THR A 94 -9.98 4.38 10.95
N ILE A 95 -10.84 3.40 10.65
CA ILE A 95 -12.25 3.64 10.34
C ILE A 95 -13.15 3.15 11.47
N ARG A 96 -14.10 3.98 11.90
CA ARG A 96 -15.10 3.65 12.92
C ARG A 96 -16.48 4.12 12.46
N TYR A 97 -17.52 3.42 12.91
CA TYR A 97 -18.91 3.81 12.62
C TYR A 97 -19.68 3.93 13.92
N HIS A 98 -20.28 5.10 14.14
CA HIS A 98 -21.04 5.40 15.35
C HIS A 98 -22.22 6.30 15.00
N ASP A 99 -23.42 5.94 15.47
CA ASP A 99 -24.65 6.73 15.33
C ASP A 99 -24.95 7.27 13.91
N GLY A 100 -24.71 6.44 12.88
CA GLY A 100 -25.00 6.82 11.50
C GLY A 100 -23.84 7.47 10.75
N ILE A 101 -22.72 7.74 11.43
CA ILE A 101 -21.58 8.48 10.89
C ILE A 101 -20.36 7.56 10.79
N TYR A 102 -19.69 7.63 9.65
CA TYR A 102 -18.38 7.06 9.43
C TYR A 102 -17.31 8.08 9.83
N TYR A 103 -16.38 7.67 10.66
CA TYR A 103 -15.22 8.43 11.08
C TYR A 103 -13.98 7.78 10.49
N VAL A 104 -13.19 8.55 9.75
CA VAL A 104 -11.87 8.13 9.27
C VAL A 104 -10.84 9.02 9.94
N THR A 105 -10.06 8.43 10.83
CA THR A 105 -9.01 9.10 11.61
C THR A 105 -7.66 8.74 11.04
N THR A 106 -6.73 9.69 10.93
CA THR A 106 -5.36 9.42 10.45
C THR A 106 -4.43 10.54 10.90
N THR A 107 -3.16 10.39 10.56
CA THR A 107 -2.09 11.30 10.93
C THR A 107 -1.31 11.72 9.70
N ILE A 108 -1.01 13.02 9.58
CA ILE A 108 -0.02 13.51 8.61
C ILE A 108 1.34 13.66 9.30
N PHE A 109 2.31 12.89 8.83
CA PHE A 109 3.70 12.97 9.25
C PHE A 109 4.61 13.32 8.06
N ASP A 110 4.83 14.62 7.83
CA ASP A 110 5.47 15.10 6.60
C ASP A 110 6.95 14.71 6.44
N VAL A 111 7.66 14.49 7.57
CA VAL A 111 9.09 14.16 7.63
C VAL A 111 9.38 13.28 8.86
N ILE A 112 9.80 12.04 8.62
CA ILE A 112 9.97 11.02 9.68
C ILE A 112 11.36 11.07 10.34
N SER A 113 12.41 11.36 9.56
CA SER A 113 13.80 11.32 10.04
C SER A 113 14.71 12.33 9.31
N PRO A 114 15.91 12.65 9.84
CA PRO A 114 16.89 13.46 9.12
C PRO A 114 17.17 12.86 7.73
N PRO A 115 17.50 13.66 6.70
CA PRO A 115 18.35 14.84 6.80
C PRO A 115 17.60 16.16 7.05
N ASP A 116 16.27 16.15 6.96
CA ASP A 116 15.47 17.34 7.14
C ASP A 116 15.41 17.76 8.61
N ASN A 117 15.73 19.03 8.86
CA ASN A 117 15.66 19.65 10.19
C ASN A 117 14.39 20.51 10.31
N VAL A 118 13.24 19.84 10.42
CA VAL A 118 11.91 20.47 10.53
C VAL A 118 11.15 19.90 11.74
N THR A 119 10.01 20.50 12.09
CA THR A 119 9.10 20.00 13.13
C THR A 119 8.70 18.55 12.82
N ARG A 120 8.91 17.66 13.79
CA ARG A 120 8.63 16.22 13.68
C ARG A 120 7.38 15.78 14.43
N VAL A 121 6.65 16.73 15.01
CA VAL A 121 5.39 16.43 15.71
C VAL A 121 4.32 16.19 14.64
N PRO A 122 3.76 14.98 14.55
CA PRO A 122 2.75 14.68 13.56
C PRO A 122 1.39 15.28 13.97
N ARG A 123 0.48 15.43 13.01
CA ARG A 123 -0.86 16.00 13.25
C ARG A 123 -1.93 14.98 12.94
N SER A 124 -2.63 14.54 13.99
CA SER A 124 -3.78 13.66 13.87
C SER A 124 -5.06 14.44 13.69
N PHE A 125 -5.98 13.88 12.93
CA PHE A 125 -7.30 14.44 12.66
C PHE A 125 -8.25 13.33 12.24
N TYR A 126 -9.54 13.66 12.17
CA TYR A 126 -10.53 12.81 11.52
C TYR A 126 -11.38 13.60 10.53
N VAL A 127 -11.90 12.89 9.55
CA VAL A 127 -12.95 13.35 8.62
C VAL A 127 -14.17 12.46 8.78
N THR A 128 -15.35 12.99 8.46
CA THR A 128 -16.62 12.31 8.67
C THR A 128 -17.49 12.29 7.42
N THR A 129 -18.33 11.26 7.30
CA THR A 129 -19.42 11.21 6.32
C THR A 129 -20.59 10.40 6.86
N ASP A 130 -21.82 10.72 6.46
CA ASP A 130 -23.00 9.88 6.65
C ASP A 130 -23.31 9.01 5.40
N ASN A 131 -22.57 9.20 4.30
CA ASN A 131 -22.73 8.47 3.05
C ASN A 131 -21.37 8.06 2.46
N ILE A 132 -20.81 6.96 2.97
CA ILE A 132 -19.52 6.42 2.53
C ILE A 132 -19.46 6.05 1.03
N TRP A 133 -20.61 5.93 0.37
CA TRP A 133 -20.71 5.62 -1.07
C TRP A 133 -20.56 6.85 -1.97
N ASP A 134 -20.67 8.05 -1.40
CA ASP A 134 -20.40 9.30 -2.12
C ASP A 134 -18.95 9.73 -1.83
N PRO A 135 -18.03 9.64 -2.81
CA PRO A 135 -16.61 9.92 -2.60
C PRO A 135 -16.32 11.41 -2.27
N ASP A 136 -17.28 12.31 -2.48
CA ASP A 136 -17.13 13.73 -2.21
C ASP A 136 -17.76 14.17 -0.88
N SER A 137 -18.41 13.24 -0.17
CA SER A 137 -19.20 13.53 1.04
C SER A 137 -18.37 13.78 2.31
N PHE A 138 -17.09 13.40 2.33
CA PHE A 138 -16.25 13.55 3.52
C PHE A 138 -16.06 15.02 3.90
N SER A 139 -16.16 15.31 5.19
CA SER A 139 -15.98 16.65 5.78
C SER A 139 -14.56 17.20 5.59
N GLU A 140 -14.37 18.47 5.93
CA GLU A 140 -13.02 18.99 6.22
C GLU A 140 -12.46 18.35 7.50
N PRO A 141 -11.12 18.30 7.67
CA PRO A 141 -10.48 17.71 8.84
C PRO A 141 -10.84 18.42 10.16
N ILE A 142 -11.15 17.64 11.18
CA ILE A 142 -11.17 18.10 12.58
C ILE A 142 -9.89 17.59 13.25
N TYR A 143 -9.00 18.51 13.60
CA TYR A 143 -7.74 18.20 14.28
C TYR A 143 -7.96 17.93 15.76
N VAL A 144 -7.14 17.04 16.32
CA VAL A 144 -7.15 16.72 17.75
C VAL A 144 -5.93 17.31 18.46
N ASP A 145 -6.07 17.58 19.76
CA ASP A 145 -4.98 18.12 20.58
C ASP A 145 -3.91 17.08 20.93
N GLN A 146 -4.28 15.79 21.00
CA GLN A 146 -3.38 14.72 21.39
C GLN A 146 -2.30 14.43 20.33
N TRP A 147 -1.06 14.33 20.80
CA TRP A 147 0.12 14.05 19.98
C TRP A 147 0.19 12.59 19.53
N GLY A 148 1.04 12.32 18.54
CA GLY A 148 1.38 10.97 18.10
C GLY A 148 0.76 10.56 16.77
N PHE A 149 1.08 9.34 16.37
CA PHE A 149 0.56 8.66 15.19
C PHE A 149 -0.31 7.46 15.59
N ASP A 150 -0.75 6.68 14.60
CA ASP A 150 -1.66 5.53 14.74
C ASP A 150 -2.93 5.84 15.56
N PRO A 151 -3.72 6.83 15.13
CA PRO A 151 -4.84 7.31 15.92
C PRO A 151 -6.08 6.42 15.79
N ASP A 152 -6.81 6.25 16.88
CA ASP A 152 -8.11 5.57 16.90
C ASP A 152 -9.13 6.35 17.73
N LEU A 153 -10.41 6.17 17.40
CA LEU A 153 -11.56 6.67 18.15
C LEU A 153 -12.30 5.49 18.80
N PHE A 154 -12.42 5.53 20.11
CA PHE A 154 -13.21 4.58 20.88
C PHE A 154 -14.44 5.27 21.47
N PHE A 155 -15.63 4.85 21.02
CA PHE A 155 -16.92 5.32 21.52
C PHE A 155 -17.40 4.35 22.61
N ASP A 156 -17.54 4.83 23.85
CA ASP A 156 -17.92 3.99 24.99
C ASP A 156 -19.42 4.14 25.33
N ASP A 157 -19.96 3.16 26.07
CA ASP A 157 -21.36 3.10 26.49
C ASP A 157 -21.75 4.21 27.48
N ASP A 158 -20.77 4.89 28.09
CA ASP A 158 -21.00 6.03 28.98
C ASP A 158 -21.20 7.36 28.21
N GLY A 159 -21.17 7.30 26.88
CA GLY A 159 -21.35 8.44 25.99
C GLY A 159 -20.09 9.27 25.77
N LYS A 160 -18.94 8.85 26.31
CA LYS A 160 -17.65 9.49 26.07
C LYS A 160 -16.99 8.97 24.81
N VAL A 161 -16.14 9.82 24.24
CA VAL A 161 -15.29 9.47 23.11
C VAL A 161 -13.84 9.59 23.55
N TYR A 162 -13.11 8.50 23.38
CA TYR A 162 -11.70 8.42 23.69
C TYR A 162 -10.89 8.41 22.40
N PHE A 163 -9.77 9.11 22.41
CA PHE A 163 -8.80 9.14 21.33
C PHE A 163 -7.52 8.47 21.80
N THR A 164 -7.04 7.49 21.03
CA THR A 164 -5.75 6.84 21.27
C THR A 164 -4.71 7.27 20.23
N SER A 165 -3.44 7.24 20.60
CA SER A 165 -2.31 7.48 19.69
C SER A 165 -1.01 6.97 20.28
N THR A 166 0.03 6.93 19.46
CA THR A 166 1.36 6.45 19.82
C THR A 166 2.41 7.56 19.72
N PHE A 167 3.22 7.71 20.77
CA PHE A 167 4.43 8.53 20.76
C PHE A 167 5.39 8.05 21.86
N SER A 168 6.65 8.49 21.81
CA SER A 168 7.70 8.06 22.76
C SER A 168 8.06 9.13 23.78
N GLU A 169 7.80 10.39 23.46
CA GLU A 169 7.90 11.49 24.40
C GLU A 169 7.00 11.21 25.61
N PHE A 170 7.46 11.52 26.82
CA PHE A 170 6.69 11.32 28.06
C PHE A 170 6.51 9.86 28.55
N ALA A 171 7.12 8.87 27.91
CA ALA A 171 7.26 7.53 28.49
C ALA A 171 8.54 7.44 29.37
N ASP A 172 8.46 6.74 30.50
CA ASP A 172 9.53 6.70 31.54
C ASP A 172 10.90 6.15 31.08
N TYR A 173 11.04 5.70 29.83
CA TYR A 173 12.28 5.14 29.27
C TYR A 173 12.56 5.51 27.80
N GLY A 174 11.82 6.45 27.22
CA GLY A 174 11.98 6.85 25.80
C GLY A 174 11.57 5.79 24.78
N SER A 175 10.96 4.68 25.22
CA SER A 175 10.24 3.71 24.38
C SER A 175 8.91 4.31 23.90
N PHE A 176 8.38 3.83 22.78
CA PHE A 176 7.03 4.22 22.36
C PHE A 176 5.99 3.65 23.33
N ALA A 177 4.93 4.42 23.56
CA ALA A 177 3.78 4.03 24.35
C ALA A 177 2.49 4.41 23.64
N ASN A 178 1.42 3.70 23.97
CA ASN A 178 0.07 4.08 23.58
C ASN A 178 -0.49 5.02 24.64
N HIS A 179 -1.12 6.11 24.22
CA HIS A 179 -1.72 7.14 25.06
C HIS A 179 -3.21 7.26 24.79
N ILE A 180 -3.96 7.77 25.76
CA ILE A 180 -5.40 7.98 25.66
C ILE A 180 -5.81 9.32 26.29
N THR A 181 -6.79 9.98 25.67
CA THR A 181 -7.48 11.16 26.21
C THR A 181 -8.97 11.09 25.88
N GLU A 182 -9.82 11.68 26.71
CA GLU A 182 -11.21 11.97 26.36
C GLU A 182 -11.24 13.19 25.42
N ILE A 183 -12.05 13.17 24.36
CA ILE A 183 -12.20 14.30 23.44
C ILE A 183 -13.66 14.72 23.24
N ASP A 184 -13.87 15.99 22.89
CA ASP A 184 -15.11 16.44 22.27
C ASP A 184 -15.08 16.11 20.77
N ILE A 185 -15.87 15.14 20.34
CA ILE A 185 -15.95 14.66 18.95
C ILE A 185 -16.47 15.72 17.95
N LYS A 186 -16.97 16.87 18.40
CA LYS A 186 -17.36 17.97 17.50
C LYS A 186 -16.22 18.93 17.22
N THR A 187 -15.27 19.04 18.14
CA THR A 187 -14.22 20.05 18.10
C THR A 187 -12.82 19.47 18.00
N GLY A 188 -12.63 18.21 18.41
CA GLY A 188 -11.33 17.55 18.55
C GLY A 188 -10.58 17.94 19.82
N ASN A 189 -11.13 18.83 20.65
CA ASN A 189 -10.48 19.31 21.86
C ASN A 189 -10.39 18.19 22.91
N SER A 190 -9.25 18.11 23.60
CA SER A 190 -9.12 17.25 24.77
C SER A 190 -10.00 17.71 25.94
N LEU A 191 -10.72 16.77 26.54
CA LEU A 191 -11.54 16.96 27.74
C LEU A 191 -10.87 16.40 29.01
N SER A 192 -9.81 15.61 28.84
CA SER A 192 -8.97 15.11 29.93
C SER A 192 -7.48 15.31 29.63
N GLU A 193 -6.64 15.20 30.66
CA GLU A 193 -5.20 15.06 30.44
C GLU A 193 -4.93 13.77 29.62
N SER A 194 -3.90 13.81 28.77
CA SER A 194 -3.40 12.62 28.10
C SER A 194 -2.67 11.75 29.12
N ARG A 195 -2.96 10.46 29.14
CA ARG A 195 -2.29 9.50 30.02
C ARG A 195 -1.78 8.31 29.22
N VAL A 196 -0.75 7.65 29.74
CA VAL A 196 -0.30 6.36 29.20
C VAL A 196 -1.45 5.37 29.33
N LEU A 197 -1.82 4.77 28.20
CA LEU A 197 -2.78 3.67 28.12
C LEU A 197 -2.05 2.35 28.35
N HIS A 198 -0.95 2.13 27.63
CA HIS A 198 -0.21 0.88 27.63
C HIS A 198 1.23 1.04 27.11
N THR A 199 2.13 0.22 27.65
CA THR A 199 3.51 0.06 27.17
C THR A 199 3.75 -1.38 26.77
N THR A 200 4.66 -1.61 25.81
CA THR A 200 4.96 -2.96 25.33
C THR A 200 5.24 -3.95 26.46
N THR A 201 4.73 -5.17 26.32
CA THR A 201 5.13 -6.32 27.15
C THR A 201 6.06 -7.27 26.40
N VAL A 202 6.46 -6.91 25.18
CA VAL A 202 7.41 -7.69 24.39
C VAL A 202 8.80 -7.53 25.00
N PRO A 203 9.52 -8.65 25.28
CA PRO A 203 10.88 -8.58 25.76
C PRO A 203 11.82 -7.84 24.79
N GLU A 204 12.73 -7.02 25.31
CA GLU A 204 13.69 -6.23 24.50
C GLU A 204 14.59 -7.08 23.59
N ASP A 205 14.81 -8.35 23.93
CA ASP A 205 15.60 -9.30 23.14
C ASP A 205 14.82 -9.91 21.95
N VAL A 206 13.50 -9.71 21.88
CA VAL A 206 12.63 -10.15 20.78
C VAL A 206 12.47 -9.05 19.72
N GLY A 207 12.41 -7.79 20.12
CA GLY A 207 12.20 -6.67 19.20
C GLY A 207 12.41 -5.30 19.84
N TYR A 208 12.45 -4.26 18.99
CA TYR A 208 12.51 -2.88 19.46
C TYR A 208 11.22 -2.57 20.25
N PRO A 209 11.29 -1.97 21.45
CA PRO A 209 10.11 -1.69 22.29
C PRO A 209 9.28 -0.54 21.71
N LEU A 210 8.62 -0.83 20.58
CA LEU A 210 7.76 0.05 19.84
C LEU A 210 6.37 -0.57 19.85
N THR A 211 5.56 -0.20 20.84
CA THR A 211 4.13 -0.51 20.83
C THR A 211 3.41 0.63 20.12
N GLU A 212 2.55 0.29 19.17
CA GLU A 212 1.77 1.23 18.35
C GLU A 212 0.37 0.66 18.02
N ALA A 213 -0.41 1.34 17.18
CA ALA A 213 -1.71 0.88 16.68
C ALA A 213 -2.68 0.34 17.76
N SER A 214 -2.98 1.16 18.77
CA SER A 214 -3.86 0.76 19.88
C SER A 214 -5.35 0.83 19.53
N HIS A 215 -5.89 -0.30 19.08
CA HIS A 215 -7.31 -0.45 18.80
C HIS A 215 -8.07 -0.98 20.02
N LEU A 216 -9.09 -0.24 20.45
CA LEU A 216 -9.92 -0.55 21.61
C LEU A 216 -11.26 -1.15 21.20
N TYR A 217 -11.70 -2.17 21.93
CA TYR A 217 -12.98 -2.83 21.76
C TYR A 217 -13.63 -3.06 23.11
N LYS A 218 -14.95 -3.03 23.15
CA LYS A 218 -15.72 -3.47 24.31
C LYS A 218 -16.60 -4.64 23.92
N ILE A 219 -16.27 -5.82 24.44
CA ILE A 219 -16.93 -7.08 24.08
C ILE A 219 -17.47 -7.70 25.36
N ASN A 220 -18.80 -7.82 25.45
CA ASN A 220 -19.49 -8.37 26.62
C ASN A 220 -19.10 -7.70 27.96
N GLY A 221 -18.90 -6.37 27.93
CA GLY A 221 -18.52 -5.58 29.11
C GLY A 221 -17.03 -5.61 29.48
N THR A 222 -16.21 -6.37 28.76
CA THR A 222 -14.75 -6.39 28.91
C THR A 222 -14.11 -5.49 27.86
N TYR A 223 -13.14 -4.67 28.28
CA TYR A 223 -12.33 -3.88 27.35
C TYR A 223 -11.19 -4.74 26.82
N TYR A 224 -11.00 -4.74 25.52
CA TYR A 224 -9.88 -5.37 24.83
C TYR A 224 -9.07 -4.31 24.11
N MET A 225 -7.77 -4.52 24.05
CA MET A 225 -6.86 -3.72 23.24
C MET A 225 -6.04 -4.64 22.35
N ILE A 226 -6.00 -4.34 21.06
CA ILE A 226 -5.03 -4.91 20.13
C ILE A 226 -3.99 -3.82 19.87
N SER A 227 -2.70 -4.18 19.93
CA SER A 227 -1.58 -3.30 19.59
C SER A 227 -0.65 -3.98 18.60
N ALA A 228 0.04 -3.19 17.79
CA ALA A 228 1.21 -3.62 17.06
C ALA A 228 2.46 -3.46 17.95
N ASP A 229 3.44 -4.33 17.74
CA ASP A 229 4.72 -4.26 18.45
C ASP A 229 5.91 -4.65 17.56
N SER A 230 7.11 -4.20 17.98
CA SER A 230 8.42 -4.53 17.40
C SER A 230 8.73 -3.90 16.04
N GLY A 231 7.95 -2.91 15.62
CA GLY A 231 8.11 -2.18 14.36
C GLY A 231 7.74 -3.02 13.13
N THR A 232 7.49 -2.33 12.01
CA THR A 232 6.86 -2.94 10.81
C THR A 232 7.75 -3.85 9.94
N GLU A 233 8.88 -4.34 10.47
CA GLU A 233 9.85 -5.20 9.77
C GLU A 233 9.63 -6.70 10.10
N GLU A 234 10.61 -7.59 9.93
CA GLU A 234 10.37 -9.04 10.06
C GLU A 234 9.96 -9.49 11.47
N ASN A 235 10.22 -8.68 12.50
CA ASN A 235 9.82 -8.92 13.89
C ASN A 235 8.42 -8.38 14.23
N HIS A 236 7.75 -7.70 13.29
CA HIS A 236 6.42 -7.13 13.51
C HIS A 236 5.45 -8.19 14.03
N SER A 237 4.65 -7.79 15.01
CA SER A 237 3.69 -8.66 15.68
C SER A 237 2.47 -7.87 16.13
N ALA A 238 1.36 -8.58 16.40
CA ALA A 238 0.23 -8.01 17.12
C ALA A 238 0.01 -8.72 18.46
N ASN A 239 -0.27 -7.93 19.48
CA ASN A 239 -0.55 -8.37 20.84
C ASN A 239 -1.99 -8.02 21.21
N ASN A 240 -2.55 -8.79 22.14
CA ASN A 240 -3.87 -8.54 22.70
C ASN A 240 -3.81 -8.44 24.24
N TYR A 241 -4.63 -7.53 24.78
CA TYR A 241 -4.77 -7.28 26.20
C TYR A 241 -6.24 -7.12 26.55
N ARG A 242 -6.60 -7.34 27.83
CA ARG A 242 -7.94 -7.06 28.34
C ARG A 242 -7.93 -6.38 29.69
N ALA A 243 -8.97 -5.61 29.99
CA ALA A 243 -9.17 -4.96 31.27
C ALA A 243 -10.67 -4.82 31.60
N SER A 244 -10.97 -4.59 32.88
CA SER A 244 -12.33 -4.25 33.32
C SER A 244 -12.65 -2.75 33.15
N SER A 245 -11.65 -1.93 32.90
CA SER A 245 -11.79 -0.49 32.63
C SER A 245 -10.61 0.03 31.80
N LEU A 246 -10.77 1.19 31.17
CA LEU A 246 -9.69 1.85 30.41
C LEU A 246 -8.51 2.29 31.28
N GLU A 247 -8.67 2.35 32.61
CA GLU A 247 -7.58 2.62 33.57
C GLU A 247 -6.70 1.39 33.82
N GLY A 248 -7.08 0.22 33.29
CA GLY A 248 -6.39 -1.03 33.54
C GLY A 248 -6.62 -1.59 34.96
N PRO A 249 -5.68 -2.41 35.47
CA PRO A 249 -4.50 -2.89 34.76
C PRO A 249 -4.89 -3.75 33.54
N TRP A 250 -4.07 -3.67 32.50
CA TRP A 250 -4.23 -4.50 31.30
C TRP A 250 -3.59 -5.87 31.52
N GLU A 251 -4.40 -6.93 31.51
CA GLU A 251 -3.95 -8.31 31.50
C GLU A 251 -3.50 -8.66 30.08
N ALA A 252 -2.29 -9.20 29.92
CA ALA A 252 -1.81 -9.67 28.63
C ALA A 252 -2.40 -11.03 28.28
N ASN A 253 -2.79 -11.21 27.03
CA ASN A 253 -3.17 -12.54 26.52
C ASN A 253 -1.98 -13.50 26.72
N PRO A 254 -2.18 -14.66 27.37
CA PRO A 254 -1.09 -15.60 27.65
C PRO A 254 -0.45 -16.18 26.37
N ASN A 255 -1.13 -16.07 25.23
CA ASN A 255 -0.64 -16.51 23.93
C ASN A 255 0.00 -15.37 23.10
N ASN A 256 0.24 -14.20 23.70
CA ASN A 256 0.92 -13.11 23.00
C ASN A 256 2.32 -13.51 22.52
N PRO A 257 2.76 -13.04 21.34
CA PRO A 257 1.95 -12.33 20.34
C PRO A 257 0.91 -13.23 19.67
N VAL A 258 -0.33 -12.73 19.53
CA VAL A 258 -1.44 -13.44 18.89
C VAL A 258 -1.24 -13.57 17.37
N LEU A 259 -0.45 -12.68 16.77
CA LEU A 259 -0.07 -12.71 15.36
C LEU A 259 1.43 -12.43 15.24
N TRP A 260 2.22 -13.41 14.81
CA TRP A 260 3.65 -13.24 14.58
C TRP A 260 4.24 -14.38 13.75
N ASN A 261 4.38 -14.16 12.44
CA ASN A 261 5.10 -15.06 11.55
C ASN A 261 6.63 -14.99 11.74
N GLY A 262 7.15 -13.87 12.26
CA GLY A 262 8.59 -13.65 12.45
C GLY A 262 9.29 -14.66 13.38
N ARG A 263 8.53 -15.50 14.10
CA ARG A 263 9.03 -16.70 14.79
C ARG A 263 9.80 -17.62 13.86
N ASP A 264 9.34 -17.77 12.62
CA ASP A 264 10.00 -18.51 11.56
C ASP A 264 10.34 -17.59 10.38
N ARG A 265 11.58 -17.09 10.41
CA ARG A 265 12.15 -16.20 9.38
C ARG A 265 12.31 -16.86 8.01
N SER A 266 12.05 -18.16 7.87
CA SER A 266 12.06 -18.86 6.57
C SER A 266 10.74 -18.76 5.80
N LEU A 267 9.67 -18.26 6.44
CA LEU A 267 8.35 -18.16 5.84
C LEU A 267 8.29 -17.12 4.70
N PRO A 268 7.42 -17.34 3.69
CA PRO A 268 7.24 -16.44 2.55
C PRO A 268 6.30 -15.25 2.84
N VAL A 269 5.66 -15.24 4.01
CA VAL A 269 4.84 -14.14 4.55
C VAL A 269 5.45 -13.74 5.88
N LEU A 270 5.87 -12.49 6.01
CA LEU A 270 6.55 -11.95 7.19
C LEU A 270 5.96 -10.58 7.57
N ALA A 271 6.49 -9.96 8.62
CA ALA A 271 6.06 -8.65 9.10
C ALA A 271 4.55 -8.56 9.41
N THR A 272 3.95 -9.64 9.92
CA THR A 272 2.53 -9.73 10.26
C THR A 272 2.22 -8.92 11.53
N GLY A 273 1.48 -7.81 11.41
CA GLY A 273 1.16 -6.96 12.56
C GLY A 273 0.15 -5.87 12.19
N HIS A 274 -0.02 -4.86 13.05
CA HIS A 274 -0.94 -3.74 12.83
C HIS A 274 -2.36 -4.22 12.48
N ALA A 275 -2.94 -5.01 13.41
CA ALA A 275 -4.15 -5.77 13.18
C ALA A 275 -5.41 -5.09 13.74
N ASP A 276 -6.50 -5.11 12.97
CA ASP A 276 -7.86 -4.71 13.37
C ASP A 276 -8.79 -5.94 13.30
N ILE A 277 -9.82 -6.01 14.15
CA ILE A 277 -10.76 -7.15 14.18
C ILE A 277 -12.20 -6.73 13.97
N VAL A 278 -12.97 -7.61 13.32
CA VAL A 278 -14.41 -7.42 13.12
C VAL A 278 -15.18 -8.70 13.36
N GLU A 279 -16.39 -8.58 13.90
CA GLU A 279 -17.37 -9.66 13.86
C GLU A 279 -18.08 -9.66 12.51
N GLY A 280 -18.03 -10.79 11.81
CA GLY A 280 -18.67 -11.01 10.53
C GLY A 280 -20.19 -11.16 10.60
N THR A 281 -20.84 -11.11 9.44
CA THR A 281 -22.30 -11.29 9.30
C THR A 281 -22.79 -12.68 9.75
N ASP A 282 -21.90 -13.65 9.85
CA ASP A 282 -22.16 -15.02 10.31
C ASP A 282 -21.78 -15.26 11.78
N GLY A 283 -21.38 -14.21 12.51
CA GLY A 283 -20.94 -14.26 13.90
C GLY A 283 -19.52 -14.80 14.10
N ARG A 284 -18.80 -15.15 13.03
CA ARG A 284 -17.36 -15.46 13.12
C ARG A 284 -16.55 -14.18 13.20
N TRP A 285 -15.44 -14.22 13.92
CA TRP A 285 -14.53 -13.09 14.00
C TRP A 285 -13.43 -13.20 12.94
N TRP A 286 -12.98 -12.05 12.47
CA TRP A 286 -11.95 -11.93 11.46
C TRP A 286 -10.93 -10.87 11.88
N ALA A 287 -9.67 -11.09 11.52
CA ALA A 287 -8.63 -10.09 11.66
C ALA A 287 -8.13 -9.66 10.28
N VAL A 288 -8.02 -8.36 10.06
CA VAL A 288 -7.22 -7.78 8.98
C VAL A 288 -5.92 -7.25 9.56
N PHE A 289 -4.84 -7.38 8.80
CA PHE A 289 -3.51 -6.98 9.25
C PHE A 289 -2.60 -6.78 8.05
N LEU A 290 -1.54 -6.00 8.23
CA LEU A 290 -0.52 -5.90 7.19
C LEU A 290 0.45 -7.08 7.28
N ALA A 291 0.99 -7.47 6.13
CA ALA A 291 2.17 -8.33 6.06
C ALA A 291 2.93 -8.05 4.76
N THR A 292 4.12 -8.63 4.64
CA THR A 292 4.95 -8.54 3.44
C THR A 292 5.17 -9.91 2.83
N ARG A 293 5.36 -9.93 1.50
CA ARG A 293 5.88 -11.10 0.78
C ARG A 293 7.27 -10.76 0.27
N PRO A 294 8.36 -11.28 0.86
CA PRO A 294 9.70 -11.08 0.33
C PRO A 294 9.94 -11.85 -0.98
N GLN A 295 10.79 -11.30 -1.84
CA GLN A 295 11.20 -11.94 -3.09
C GLN A 295 12.73 -12.09 -3.21
N ASN A 296 13.12 -13.23 -3.78
CA ASN A 296 14.48 -13.61 -4.19
C ASN A 296 15.58 -13.33 -3.12
N PRO A 297 15.69 -14.14 -2.05
CA PRO A 297 14.91 -15.34 -1.73
C PRO A 297 13.56 -15.03 -1.04
N ARG A 298 12.64 -16.01 -1.00
CA ARG A 298 11.34 -15.87 -0.32
C ARG A 298 11.44 -16.15 1.19
N ASN A 299 12.16 -15.29 1.92
CA ASN A 299 12.33 -15.35 3.38
C ASN A 299 12.77 -13.98 3.93
N ALA A 300 13.16 -13.88 5.20
CA ALA A 300 13.53 -12.61 5.87
C ALA A 300 14.75 -11.86 5.26
N THR A 301 15.51 -12.51 4.37
CA THR A 301 16.62 -11.86 3.65
C THR A 301 16.22 -11.32 2.27
N GLY A 302 15.02 -11.67 1.80
CA GLY A 302 14.43 -11.15 0.57
C GLY A 302 13.93 -9.73 0.72
N ARG A 303 13.55 -9.11 -0.42
CA ARG A 303 13.00 -7.76 -0.45
C ARG A 303 11.53 -7.81 -0.86
N PRO A 304 10.61 -7.18 -0.12
CA PRO A 304 9.19 -7.21 -0.47
C PRO A 304 8.84 -6.09 -1.46
N GLN A 305 9.14 -6.22 -2.76
CA GLN A 305 8.97 -5.12 -3.74
C GLN A 305 7.56 -4.52 -3.81
N LEU A 306 6.54 -5.29 -3.43
CA LEU A 306 5.15 -4.86 -3.42
C LEU A 306 4.81 -3.96 -2.22
N GLY A 307 5.74 -3.82 -1.26
CA GLY A 307 5.52 -3.16 0.01
C GLY A 307 4.74 -4.03 0.99
N ARG A 308 4.05 -3.37 1.91
CA ARG A 308 3.14 -3.97 2.89
C ARG A 308 1.75 -4.10 2.25
N GLU A 309 1.19 -5.30 2.30
CA GLU A 309 -0.08 -5.68 1.68
C GLU A 309 -1.08 -6.07 2.79
N THR A 310 -2.39 -6.08 2.51
CA THR A 310 -3.41 -6.41 3.52
C THR A 310 -3.79 -7.90 3.45
N PHE A 311 -3.74 -8.56 4.60
CA PHE A 311 -4.06 -9.97 4.79
C PHE A 311 -5.29 -10.12 5.70
N LEU A 312 -5.92 -11.29 5.63
CA LEU A 312 -7.08 -11.66 6.44
C LEU A 312 -6.87 -13.05 7.05
N CYS A 313 -7.30 -13.25 8.30
CA CYS A 313 -7.40 -14.59 8.90
C CYS A 313 -8.62 -14.72 9.83
N PRO A 314 -9.12 -15.94 10.07
CA PRO A 314 -10.19 -16.16 11.03
C PRO A 314 -9.68 -15.97 12.47
N VAL A 315 -10.55 -15.48 13.34
CA VAL A 315 -10.31 -15.36 14.78
C VAL A 315 -11.34 -16.20 15.52
N THR A 316 -10.87 -17.06 16.42
CA THR A 316 -11.70 -17.78 17.38
C THR A 316 -11.51 -17.20 18.77
N TRP A 317 -12.39 -17.56 19.71
CA TRP A 317 -12.29 -17.12 21.10
C TRP A 317 -12.17 -18.33 22.03
N GLU A 318 -11.13 -18.35 22.86
CA GLU A 318 -10.85 -19.41 23.83
C GLU A 318 -10.58 -18.78 25.19
N ASP A 319 -11.30 -19.19 26.23
CA ASP A 319 -11.21 -18.63 27.60
C ASP A 319 -11.28 -17.08 27.67
N GLY A 320 -12.07 -16.50 26.76
CA GLY A 320 -12.25 -15.05 26.64
C GLY A 320 -11.09 -14.32 25.95
N TRP A 321 -10.22 -15.03 25.23
CA TRP A 321 -9.09 -14.49 24.48
C TRP A 321 -9.24 -14.75 22.98
N PRO A 322 -8.90 -13.80 22.10
CA PRO A 322 -8.87 -14.03 20.67
C PRO A 322 -7.67 -14.90 20.29
N VAL A 323 -7.89 -15.85 19.38
CA VAL A 323 -6.89 -16.75 18.81
C VAL A 323 -6.92 -16.59 17.29
N PHE A 324 -5.86 -16.01 16.74
CA PHE A 324 -5.77 -15.73 15.32
C PHE A 324 -5.30 -16.99 14.59
N ASN A 325 -6.03 -17.39 13.54
CA ASN A 325 -5.72 -18.56 12.72
C ASN A 325 -5.43 -19.85 13.52
N GLY A 326 -6.09 -20.03 14.67
CA GLY A 326 -5.82 -21.18 15.56
C GLY A 326 -4.37 -21.24 16.09
N GLY A 327 -3.64 -20.12 16.09
CA GLY A 327 -2.23 -20.03 16.46
C GLY A 327 -1.24 -20.46 15.37
N ALA A 328 -1.72 -20.85 14.18
CA ALA A 328 -0.86 -21.25 13.07
C ALA A 328 -0.32 -20.03 12.30
N PRO A 329 0.88 -20.12 11.69
CA PRO A 329 1.40 -19.06 10.82
C PRO A 329 0.46 -18.70 9.67
N ILE A 330 0.46 -17.44 9.27
CA ILE A 330 -0.30 -16.95 8.12
C ILE A 330 0.42 -17.36 6.82
N THR A 331 -0.34 -17.82 5.84
CA THR A 331 0.14 -18.23 4.53
C THR A 331 -0.61 -17.49 3.41
N GLU A 332 -0.03 -17.47 2.20
CA GLU A 332 -0.71 -16.90 1.01
C GLU A 332 -1.97 -17.68 0.62
N HIS A 333 -2.00 -19.00 0.85
CA HIS A 333 -3.18 -19.81 0.63
C HIS A 333 -3.61 -20.42 1.96
N MET A 334 -4.86 -20.22 2.35
CA MET A 334 -5.44 -20.73 3.60
C MET A 334 -6.58 -21.71 3.27
N PRO A 335 -6.27 -23.02 3.17
CA PRO A 335 -7.24 -24.04 2.79
C PRO A 335 -8.43 -24.09 3.76
N GLY A 336 -9.65 -24.19 3.23
CA GLY A 336 -10.87 -24.31 4.02
C GLY A 336 -11.32 -23.01 4.71
N VAL A 337 -10.65 -21.89 4.44
CA VAL A 337 -11.06 -20.55 4.89
C VAL A 337 -11.69 -19.83 3.69
N LEU A 338 -12.97 -19.47 3.75
CA LEU A 338 -13.68 -18.79 2.64
C LEU A 338 -13.51 -19.54 1.30
N TYR A 339 -13.18 -18.85 0.20
CA TYR A 339 -13.06 -19.42 -1.14
C TYR A 339 -11.97 -18.73 -1.97
N ASP A 340 -11.46 -19.44 -2.98
CA ASP A 340 -10.41 -18.98 -3.88
C ASP A 340 -11.02 -17.99 -4.89
N LEU A 341 -10.53 -16.76 -4.94
CA LEU A 341 -10.88 -15.79 -5.99
C LEU A 341 -9.76 -15.71 -7.04
N PRO A 342 -9.96 -16.22 -8.27
CA PRO A 342 -8.97 -16.13 -9.32
C PRO A 342 -8.71 -14.68 -9.72
N ARG A 343 -7.44 -14.33 -9.91
CA ARG A 343 -7.05 -13.02 -10.44
C ARG A 343 -7.21 -12.97 -11.97
N PRO A 344 -7.67 -11.85 -12.54
CA PRO A 344 -7.68 -11.66 -13.98
C PRO A 344 -6.28 -11.80 -14.58
N ALA A 345 -6.13 -12.57 -15.66
CA ALA A 345 -4.85 -12.72 -16.35
C ALA A 345 -4.38 -11.42 -17.03
N ARG A 346 -5.33 -10.51 -17.30
CA ARG A 346 -5.09 -9.20 -17.90
C ARG A 346 -6.04 -8.19 -17.27
N TRP A 347 -5.52 -7.01 -16.99
CA TRP A 347 -6.30 -5.81 -16.70
C TRP A 347 -5.87 -4.70 -17.64
N ARG A 348 -6.82 -3.87 -18.09
CA ARG A 348 -6.58 -2.82 -19.08
C ARG A 348 -7.53 -1.66 -18.85
N ASP A 349 -7.00 -0.46 -19.00
CA ASP A 349 -7.73 0.80 -19.06
C ASP A 349 -7.43 1.46 -20.40
N ASP A 350 -8.47 1.63 -21.22
CA ASP A 350 -8.41 2.27 -22.55
C ASP A 350 -8.77 3.77 -22.48
N PHE A 351 -8.92 4.34 -21.28
CA PHE A 351 -9.22 5.75 -21.07
C PHE A 351 -10.48 6.26 -21.77
N ASP A 352 -11.51 5.41 -21.86
CA ASP A 352 -12.78 5.74 -22.51
C ASP A 352 -13.62 6.68 -21.63
N GLY A 353 -13.40 7.98 -21.80
CA GLY A 353 -14.13 9.04 -21.10
C GLY A 353 -13.66 9.32 -19.66
N GLY A 354 -12.68 8.58 -19.16
CA GLY A 354 -12.12 8.74 -17.81
C GLY A 354 -11.15 7.62 -17.44
N LEU A 355 -10.83 7.52 -16.15
CA LEU A 355 -10.08 6.39 -15.60
C LEU A 355 -11.05 5.23 -15.31
N ALA A 356 -10.59 3.99 -15.51
CA ALA A 356 -11.42 2.79 -15.35
C ALA A 356 -11.84 2.52 -13.88
N ASP A 357 -11.04 2.96 -12.91
CA ASP A 357 -11.31 2.80 -11.48
C ASP A 357 -10.59 3.86 -10.62
N GLY A 358 -10.83 3.84 -9.31
CA GLY A 358 -10.22 4.76 -8.34
C GLY A 358 -8.79 4.43 -7.91
N ALA A 359 -8.14 3.42 -8.50
CA ALA A 359 -6.81 2.95 -8.10
C ALA A 359 -5.67 3.67 -8.86
N TYR A 360 -5.89 4.95 -9.17
CA TYR A 360 -4.90 5.87 -9.73
C TYR A 360 -4.55 6.94 -8.71
N TYR A 361 -3.25 7.24 -8.64
CA TYR A 361 -2.69 8.15 -7.66
C TYR A 361 -1.78 9.18 -8.31
N HIS A 362 -1.56 10.26 -7.60
CA HIS A 362 -0.55 11.26 -7.82
C HIS A 362 0.49 11.18 -6.71
N GLN A 363 1.71 11.60 -7.02
CA GLN A 363 2.69 11.94 -6.01
C GLN A 363 2.36 13.31 -5.46
N ARG A 364 2.02 13.39 -4.17
CA ARG A 364 1.57 14.60 -3.46
C ARG A 364 0.29 15.19 -4.07
N THR A 365 -0.19 16.26 -3.45
CA THR A 365 -1.44 16.93 -3.83
C THR A 365 -1.25 17.77 -5.10
N PRO A 366 -1.96 17.45 -6.19
CA PRO A 366 -1.91 18.24 -7.40
C PRO A 366 -2.38 19.68 -7.15
N TYR A 367 -1.61 20.65 -7.65
CA TYR A 367 -1.97 22.08 -7.61
C TYR A 367 -2.84 22.50 -8.80
N LYS A 368 -3.00 21.62 -9.80
CA LYS A 368 -3.89 21.74 -10.96
C LYS A 368 -4.04 20.38 -11.62
N ASP A 369 -5.09 20.22 -12.41
CA ASP A 369 -5.24 19.05 -13.28
C ASP A 369 -4.24 19.09 -14.44
N PHE A 370 -3.70 17.91 -14.76
CA PHE A 370 -2.85 17.69 -15.92
C PHE A 370 -3.34 16.55 -16.81
N THR A 371 -4.47 15.93 -16.48
CA THR A 371 -5.16 14.91 -17.28
C THR A 371 -6.26 15.54 -18.12
N ASP A 372 -6.44 15.03 -19.34
CA ASP A 372 -7.43 15.54 -20.29
C ASP A 372 -7.94 14.39 -21.17
N PHE A 373 -9.19 13.97 -20.94
CA PHE A 373 -9.87 12.91 -21.70
C PHE A 373 -10.72 13.46 -22.84
N ALA A 374 -11.01 14.78 -22.82
CA ALA A 374 -11.95 15.40 -23.75
C ALA A 374 -11.29 15.81 -25.07
N SER A 375 -10.01 16.21 -25.02
CA SER A 375 -9.28 16.67 -26.20
C SER A 375 -9.09 15.58 -27.26
N VAL A 376 -8.97 14.31 -26.83
CA VAL A 376 -8.78 13.15 -27.72
C VAL A 376 -9.58 11.97 -27.16
N PRO A 377 -10.85 11.78 -27.58
CA PRO A 377 -11.69 10.70 -27.07
C PRO A 377 -11.05 9.31 -27.21
N GLY A 378 -11.21 8.47 -26.19
CA GLY A 378 -10.62 7.13 -26.11
C GLY A 378 -9.13 7.12 -25.79
N LYS A 379 -8.58 8.23 -25.26
CA LYS A 379 -7.19 8.37 -24.85
C LYS A 379 -7.08 9.25 -23.62
N LEU A 380 -5.95 9.13 -22.94
CA LEU A 380 -5.53 10.09 -21.93
C LEU A 380 -4.46 11.02 -22.50
N ARG A 381 -4.78 12.31 -22.56
CA ARG A 381 -3.76 13.35 -22.76
C ARG A 381 -3.20 13.79 -21.41
N ILE A 382 -1.88 13.76 -21.26
CA ILE A 382 -1.17 14.36 -20.12
C ILE A 382 -0.47 15.65 -20.57
N ARG A 383 -0.75 16.75 -19.86
CA ARG A 383 -0.08 18.04 -20.01
C ARG A 383 1.08 18.12 -19.04
N GLY A 384 2.30 17.95 -19.54
CA GLY A 384 3.50 17.94 -18.70
C GLY A 384 3.71 19.23 -17.89
N ASN A 385 4.54 19.13 -16.86
CA ASN A 385 4.96 20.27 -16.06
C ASN A 385 6.49 20.29 -15.86
N VAL A 386 6.98 21.21 -15.02
CA VAL A 386 8.42 21.42 -14.80
C VAL A 386 9.06 20.33 -13.93
N TYR A 387 8.28 19.46 -13.29
CA TYR A 387 8.77 18.51 -12.30
C TYR A 387 8.93 17.12 -12.93
N ASP A 388 10.13 16.54 -12.76
CA ASP A 388 10.37 15.12 -13.02
C ASP A 388 10.03 14.26 -11.79
N LEU A 389 10.17 12.95 -11.94
CA LEU A 389 9.88 11.95 -10.90
C LEU A 389 10.84 12.02 -9.69
N SER A 390 11.95 12.75 -9.78
CA SER A 390 12.90 12.95 -8.67
C SER A 390 12.60 14.20 -7.83
N HIS A 391 11.63 15.03 -8.23
CA HIS A 391 11.28 16.21 -7.45
C HIS A 391 10.34 15.87 -6.30
N ARG A 392 10.56 16.51 -5.15
CA ARG A 392 9.66 16.49 -3.99
C ARG A 392 8.47 17.43 -4.19
N GLU A 393 7.82 17.29 -5.34
CA GLU A 393 6.67 18.07 -5.81
C GLU A 393 5.69 17.12 -6.52
N THR A 394 4.66 17.68 -7.17
CA THR A 394 3.71 16.91 -7.99
C THR A 394 4.14 16.87 -9.46
N PRO A 395 4.81 15.80 -9.94
CA PRO A 395 5.04 15.60 -11.37
C PRO A 395 3.70 15.39 -12.11
N ALA A 396 3.65 15.74 -13.39
CA ALA A 396 2.50 15.41 -14.25
C ALA A 396 2.56 13.92 -14.59
N ALA A 397 2.11 13.10 -13.64
CA ALA A 397 2.17 11.65 -13.68
C ALA A 397 0.94 11.02 -12.99
N LEU A 398 0.57 9.85 -13.48
CA LEU A 398 -0.43 8.96 -12.86
C LEU A 398 0.26 7.66 -12.46
N PHE A 399 0.03 7.25 -11.22
CA PHE A 399 0.62 6.08 -10.60
C PHE A 399 -0.46 5.03 -10.33
N ARG A 400 -0.11 3.76 -10.50
CA ARG A 400 -0.94 2.61 -10.12
C ARG A 400 -0.07 1.61 -9.36
N LYS A 401 -0.58 1.09 -8.24
CA LYS A 401 0.12 0.13 -7.40
C LYS A 401 0.51 -1.10 -8.22
N GLN A 402 1.73 -1.61 -8.06
CA GLN A 402 2.08 -2.94 -8.52
C GLN A 402 1.50 -3.96 -7.55
N VAL A 403 0.65 -4.86 -8.04
CA VAL A 403 -0.06 -5.87 -7.24
C VAL A 403 0.43 -7.30 -7.49
N ASP A 404 1.23 -7.49 -8.54
CA ASP A 404 1.76 -8.80 -8.94
C ASP A 404 3.29 -8.76 -9.05
N VAL A 405 3.92 -9.85 -8.58
CA VAL A 405 5.38 -10.05 -8.70
C VAL A 405 5.78 -10.33 -10.15
N ASN A 406 4.99 -11.13 -10.87
CA ASN A 406 5.28 -11.61 -12.21
C ASN A 406 4.25 -11.05 -13.19
N THR A 407 4.52 -9.86 -13.74
CA THR A 407 3.59 -9.14 -14.61
C THR A 407 4.33 -8.33 -15.67
N THR A 408 3.70 -8.12 -16.82
CA THR A 408 4.13 -7.14 -17.80
C THR A 408 3.16 -5.97 -17.77
N TRP A 409 3.65 -4.81 -17.38
CA TRP A 409 2.95 -3.55 -17.53
C TRP A 409 3.29 -2.92 -18.88
N SER A 410 2.29 -2.32 -19.54
CA SER A 410 2.52 -1.60 -20.81
C SER A 410 1.57 -0.44 -21.04
N THR A 411 2.03 0.50 -21.86
CA THR A 411 1.25 1.63 -22.40
C THR A 411 1.67 1.91 -23.84
N GLU A 412 0.87 2.65 -24.59
CA GLU A 412 1.21 3.12 -25.93
C GLU A 412 1.12 4.64 -26.01
N LEU A 413 2.25 5.26 -26.34
CA LEU A 413 2.39 6.68 -26.57
C LEU A 413 2.15 6.96 -28.06
N SER A 414 0.98 7.50 -28.38
CA SER A 414 0.55 7.71 -29.77
C SER A 414 0.96 9.06 -30.34
N ALA A 415 1.11 10.08 -29.48
CA ALA A 415 1.58 11.40 -29.86
C ALA A 415 2.44 12.00 -28.76
N PHE A 416 3.66 12.41 -29.10
CA PHE A 416 4.54 13.25 -28.29
C PHE A 416 5.72 13.74 -29.14
N GLU A 417 5.86 15.06 -29.27
CA GLU A 417 6.89 15.71 -30.08
C GLU A 417 7.81 16.57 -29.19
N PRO A 418 8.89 16.01 -28.62
CA PRO A 418 9.77 16.77 -27.73
C PRO A 418 10.61 17.78 -28.51
N SER A 419 10.54 19.06 -28.12
CA SER A 419 11.34 20.12 -28.73
C SER A 419 12.73 20.28 -28.09
N SER A 420 12.98 19.60 -26.96
CA SER A 420 14.23 19.65 -26.20
C SER A 420 14.51 18.30 -25.56
N VAL A 421 15.78 18.00 -25.29
CA VAL A 421 16.25 16.80 -24.55
C VAL A 421 15.69 16.73 -23.12
N ARG A 422 15.19 17.85 -22.59
CA ARG A 422 14.57 17.94 -21.26
C ARG A 422 13.12 17.44 -21.24
N GLN A 423 12.50 17.29 -22.40
CA GLN A 423 11.10 16.91 -22.51
C GLN A 423 10.98 15.41 -22.71
N GLU A 424 10.27 14.77 -21.79
CA GLU A 424 10.07 13.33 -21.81
C GLU A 424 8.60 13.00 -21.61
N ALA A 425 8.12 11.98 -22.31
CA ALA A 425 6.85 11.33 -22.03
C ALA A 425 7.06 9.82 -22.06
N GLY A 426 6.64 9.13 -21.00
CA GLY A 426 6.94 7.72 -20.89
C GLY A 426 6.32 7.02 -19.71
N ALA A 427 6.95 5.90 -19.35
CA ALA A 427 6.54 5.01 -18.30
C ALA A 427 7.63 4.83 -17.25
N ALA A 428 7.25 4.54 -16.02
CA ALA A 428 8.19 4.27 -14.93
C ALA A 428 7.73 3.13 -14.02
N VAL A 429 8.70 2.44 -13.45
CA VAL A 429 8.55 1.67 -12.21
C VAL A 429 9.12 2.54 -11.08
N TYR A 430 8.30 2.85 -10.10
CA TYR A 430 8.55 3.90 -9.13
C TYR A 430 8.39 3.37 -7.71
N LEU A 431 9.42 3.57 -6.87
CA LEU A 431 9.32 3.40 -5.42
C LEU A 431 9.31 4.77 -4.74
N SER A 432 10.28 5.62 -5.08
CA SER A 432 10.47 6.94 -4.48
C SER A 432 11.18 7.89 -5.45
N ILE A 433 11.30 9.16 -5.03
CA ILE A 433 12.07 10.17 -5.77
C ILE A 433 13.55 9.78 -5.97
N HIS A 434 14.06 8.86 -5.14
CA HIS A 434 15.42 8.33 -5.22
C HIS A 434 15.50 7.07 -6.07
N TYR A 435 14.59 6.11 -5.85
CA TYR A 435 14.57 4.83 -6.54
C TYR A 435 13.36 4.73 -7.46
N HIS A 436 13.60 4.98 -8.74
CA HIS A 436 12.67 4.70 -9.83
C HIS A 436 13.45 4.48 -11.12
N ASN A 437 12.87 3.74 -12.05
CA ASN A 437 13.46 3.48 -13.35
C ASN A 437 12.42 3.78 -14.43
N SER A 438 12.81 4.51 -15.47
CA SER A 438 11.88 4.97 -16.50
C SER A 438 12.38 4.69 -17.91
N ILE A 439 11.43 4.55 -18.82
CA ILE A 439 11.64 4.50 -20.26
C ILE A 439 10.67 5.47 -20.93
N ALA A 440 11.20 6.35 -21.75
CA ALA A 440 10.43 7.45 -22.33
C ALA A 440 10.87 7.77 -23.75
N VAL A 441 10.00 8.48 -24.46
CA VAL A 441 10.36 9.18 -25.68
C VAL A 441 10.89 10.56 -25.31
N THR A 442 12.01 10.96 -25.90
CA THR A 442 12.64 12.28 -25.76
C THR A 442 13.28 12.71 -27.08
N ARG A 443 14.07 13.77 -27.03
CA ARG A 443 14.98 14.21 -28.10
C ARG A 443 16.41 13.78 -27.75
N CYS A 444 17.12 13.14 -28.67
CA CYS A 444 18.51 12.77 -28.48
C CYS A 444 19.41 14.00 -28.55
N GLU A 445 20.40 14.08 -27.65
CA GLU A 445 21.28 15.25 -27.53
C GLU A 445 22.17 15.43 -28.76
N ASP A 446 22.73 14.34 -29.30
CA ASP A 446 23.69 14.39 -30.41
C ASP A 446 23.02 14.63 -31.77
N SER A 447 21.97 13.88 -32.10
CA SER A 447 21.30 13.96 -33.40
C SER A 447 20.16 14.98 -33.45
N GLY A 448 19.61 15.36 -32.29
CA GLY A 448 18.38 16.14 -32.21
C GLY A 448 17.14 15.39 -32.71
N ALA A 449 17.22 14.09 -33.00
CA ALA A 449 16.10 13.26 -33.44
C ALA A 449 15.22 12.84 -32.24
N ARG A 450 13.95 12.50 -32.52
CA ARG A 450 13.08 11.82 -31.55
C ARG A 450 13.63 10.43 -31.28
N CYS A 451 13.83 10.08 -30.01
CA CYS A 451 14.48 8.83 -29.63
C CYS A 451 13.97 8.30 -28.28
N ILE A 452 14.46 7.14 -27.86
CA ILE A 452 14.16 6.57 -26.54
C ILE A 452 15.23 6.97 -25.54
N VAL A 453 14.81 7.34 -24.33
CA VAL A 453 15.69 7.48 -23.17
C VAL A 453 15.28 6.51 -22.08
N VAL A 454 16.28 5.98 -21.38
CA VAL A 454 16.10 5.10 -20.23
C VAL A 454 16.89 5.66 -19.05
N HIS A 455 16.24 5.77 -17.91
CA HIS A 455 16.86 6.14 -16.65
C HIS A 455 16.80 4.96 -15.67
N THR A 456 17.94 4.55 -15.12
CA THR A 456 18.01 3.53 -14.07
C THR A 456 18.70 4.03 -12.81
N ARG A 457 18.25 3.51 -11.65
CA ARG A 457 18.75 3.83 -10.31
C ARG A 457 19.27 2.56 -9.66
N THR A 458 20.56 2.53 -9.35
CA THR A 458 21.23 1.35 -8.77
C THR A 458 22.26 1.74 -7.72
N GLY A 459 22.55 0.82 -6.80
CA GLY A 459 23.50 1.06 -5.72
C GLY A 459 22.86 1.75 -4.51
N PRO A 460 23.54 1.73 -3.35
CA PRO A 460 23.01 2.27 -2.09
C PRO A 460 22.73 3.78 -2.12
N ASP A 461 23.39 4.51 -3.02
CA ASP A 461 23.23 5.96 -3.20
C ASP A 461 22.27 6.33 -4.33
N ALA A 462 21.52 5.35 -4.88
CA ALA A 462 20.60 5.54 -6.00
C ALA A 462 21.23 6.23 -7.22
N THR A 463 22.41 5.76 -7.64
CA THR A 463 23.15 6.32 -8.79
C THR A 463 22.31 6.28 -10.06
N LEU A 464 22.15 7.44 -10.71
CA LEU A 464 21.44 7.59 -11.97
C LEU A 464 22.33 7.19 -13.15
N ASN A 465 21.84 6.28 -13.97
CA ASN A 465 22.38 6.01 -15.29
C ASN A 465 21.35 6.40 -16.36
N THR A 466 21.79 7.12 -17.38
CA THR A 466 20.94 7.54 -18.51
C THR A 466 21.48 6.93 -19.80
N THR A 467 20.60 6.35 -20.61
CA THR A 467 20.95 5.78 -21.92
C THR A 467 19.99 6.27 -22.98
N TYR A 468 20.53 6.75 -24.09
CA TYR A 468 19.76 7.16 -25.27
C TYR A 468 19.84 6.09 -26.35
N ILE A 469 18.74 5.87 -27.06
CA ILE A 469 18.62 4.84 -28.09
C ILE A 469 17.92 5.44 -29.29
N GLU A 470 18.68 5.57 -30.38
CA GLU A 470 18.13 5.94 -31.67
C GLU A 470 17.45 4.74 -32.33
N ASP A 471 16.27 4.98 -32.89
CA ASP A 471 15.46 4.01 -33.61
C ASP A 471 14.77 4.73 -34.76
N GLU A 472 14.85 4.18 -35.97
CA GLU A 472 14.30 4.82 -37.17
C GLU A 472 12.79 5.02 -37.07
N GLY A 473 12.06 4.09 -36.44
CA GLY A 473 10.62 4.21 -36.25
C GLY A 473 10.26 5.31 -35.25
N VAL A 474 11.00 5.40 -34.14
CA VAL A 474 10.81 6.45 -33.13
C VAL A 474 11.16 7.81 -33.71
N ALA A 475 12.27 7.92 -34.46
CA ALA A 475 12.71 9.14 -35.13
C ALA A 475 11.71 9.61 -36.21
N ALA A 476 11.03 8.68 -36.87
CA ALA A 476 9.96 8.97 -37.84
C ALA A 476 8.60 9.33 -37.20
N GLY A 477 8.53 9.50 -35.88
CA GLY A 477 7.30 9.90 -35.18
C GLY A 477 6.26 8.77 -35.05
N LYS A 478 6.64 7.50 -35.21
CA LYS A 478 5.70 6.39 -35.01
C LYS A 478 5.25 6.31 -33.54
N PRO A 479 4.02 5.83 -33.28
CA PRO A 479 3.59 5.42 -31.94
C PRO A 479 4.58 4.44 -31.30
N VAL A 480 4.78 4.60 -29.99
CA VAL A 480 5.74 3.82 -29.22
C VAL A 480 5.02 3.09 -28.10
N LYS A 481 5.10 1.76 -28.12
CA LYS A 481 4.66 0.92 -27.00
C LYS A 481 5.80 0.81 -26.01
N LEU A 482 5.52 1.09 -24.74
CA LEU A 482 6.48 1.04 -23.64
C LEU A 482 6.10 -0.13 -22.72
N PHE A 483 7.10 -0.87 -22.27
CA PHE A 483 6.93 -2.09 -21.48
C PHE A 483 7.82 -2.07 -20.26
N ILE A 484 7.27 -2.57 -19.15
CA ILE A 484 7.98 -2.88 -17.93
C ILE A 484 7.61 -4.32 -17.56
N GLU A 485 8.56 -5.24 -17.65
CA GLU A 485 8.39 -6.60 -17.14
C GLU A 485 8.90 -6.66 -15.71
N ALA A 486 8.04 -7.04 -14.76
CA ALA A 486 8.37 -7.31 -13.38
C ALA A 486 8.46 -8.81 -13.13
N ARG A 487 9.51 -9.23 -12.42
CA ARG A 487 9.74 -10.58 -11.92
C ARG A 487 10.26 -10.53 -10.48
N ASP A 488 10.26 -11.67 -9.81
CA ASP A 488 10.86 -11.85 -8.48
C ASP A 488 12.36 -11.48 -8.41
N VAL A 489 13.09 -11.58 -9.51
CA VAL A 489 14.52 -11.22 -9.60
C VAL A 489 14.77 -9.75 -9.96
N GLY A 490 13.78 -9.05 -10.52
CA GLY A 490 13.96 -7.67 -10.98
C GLY A 490 13.06 -7.26 -12.14
N TYR A 491 13.41 -6.16 -12.77
CA TYR A 491 12.63 -5.48 -13.79
C TYR A 491 13.40 -5.40 -15.10
N ARG A 492 12.68 -5.45 -16.23
CA ARG A 492 13.20 -5.13 -17.57
C ARG A 492 12.37 -4.02 -18.19
N LEU A 493 13.04 -3.06 -18.81
CA LEU A 493 12.41 -1.94 -19.52
C LEU A 493 12.64 -2.11 -21.02
N GLY A 494 11.58 -1.94 -21.81
CA GLY A 494 11.62 -2.17 -23.24
C GLY A 494 10.59 -1.37 -24.01
N TYR A 495 10.78 -1.29 -25.33
CA TYR A 495 9.85 -0.59 -26.21
C TYR A 495 9.63 -1.36 -27.52
N ALA A 496 8.57 -1.02 -28.25
CA ALA A 496 8.36 -1.46 -29.63
C ALA A 496 7.72 -0.34 -30.45
N THR A 497 8.03 -0.31 -31.75
CA THR A 497 7.29 0.48 -32.75
C THR A 497 6.46 -0.48 -33.62
N GLY A 498 5.23 -0.08 -33.95
CA GLY A 498 4.30 -0.92 -34.74
C GLY A 498 3.86 -2.20 -34.01
N CYS A 499 3.83 -3.33 -34.73
CA CYS A 499 3.37 -4.63 -34.22
C CYS A 499 4.50 -5.55 -33.71
N GLY A 500 5.71 -5.01 -33.48
CA GLY A 500 6.88 -5.77 -33.05
C GLY A 500 6.79 -6.27 -31.60
N ARG A 501 7.65 -7.24 -31.26
CA ARG A 501 7.90 -7.64 -29.86
C ARG A 501 8.75 -6.57 -29.14
N PRO A 502 8.67 -6.47 -27.80
CA PRO A 502 9.50 -5.52 -27.05
C PRO A 502 10.99 -5.78 -27.27
N ARG A 503 11.73 -4.72 -27.61
CA ARG A 503 13.19 -4.66 -27.49
C ARG A 503 13.51 -4.26 -26.04
N TRP A 504 14.01 -5.21 -25.26
CA TRP A 504 14.49 -4.93 -23.89
C TRP A 504 15.83 -4.22 -23.93
N VAL A 505 15.93 -3.10 -23.20
CA VAL A 505 17.06 -2.18 -23.30
C VAL A 505 17.71 -1.85 -21.96
N ALA A 506 17.03 -2.14 -20.85
CA ALA A 506 17.61 -2.06 -19.52
C ALA A 506 17.03 -3.13 -18.59
N SER A 507 17.78 -3.43 -17.54
CA SER A 507 17.38 -4.33 -16.46
C SER A 507 17.87 -3.82 -15.12
N VAL A 508 17.07 -4.01 -14.07
CA VAL A 508 17.37 -3.54 -12.71
C VAL A 508 16.96 -4.63 -11.71
N GLU A 509 17.82 -4.95 -10.75
CA GLU A 509 17.53 -5.94 -9.71
C GLU A 509 16.39 -5.48 -8.80
N ASN A 510 15.55 -6.42 -8.32
CA ASN A 510 14.39 -6.09 -7.48
C ASN A 510 14.77 -5.41 -6.16
N ARG A 511 15.99 -5.68 -5.63
CA ARG A 511 16.44 -5.13 -4.35
C ARG A 511 16.43 -3.60 -4.28
N TRP A 512 16.55 -2.92 -5.42
CA TRP A 512 16.51 -1.46 -5.47
C TRP A 512 15.09 -0.90 -5.36
N LEU A 513 14.06 -1.72 -5.55
CA LEU A 513 12.64 -1.35 -5.47
C LEU A 513 12.04 -1.63 -4.08
N GLN A 514 12.90 -1.72 -3.06
CA GLN A 514 12.60 -1.55 -1.63
C GLN A 514 13.72 -0.77 -0.90
N ALA A 515 14.65 -0.18 -1.63
CA ALA A 515 15.79 0.51 -1.05
C ALA A 515 15.44 1.94 -0.65
N PHE A 516 16.20 2.46 0.31
CA PHE A 516 16.19 3.87 0.70
C PHE A 516 17.63 4.35 0.84
N VAL A 517 17.86 5.64 0.58
CA VAL A 517 19.18 6.25 0.79
C VAL A 517 19.31 6.61 2.27
N SER A 518 20.55 6.67 2.79
CA SER A 518 20.81 6.92 4.22
C SER A 518 20.02 8.13 4.75
N GLY A 519 19.35 7.95 5.90
CA GLY A 519 18.47 8.95 6.52
C GLY A 519 16.99 8.86 6.11
N TRP A 520 16.68 8.24 4.97
CA TRP A 520 15.30 8.08 4.52
C TRP A 520 14.73 6.73 4.94
N GLN A 521 13.42 6.58 4.79
CA GLN A 521 12.68 5.35 5.08
C GLN A 521 11.80 4.99 3.89
N ASN A 522 11.32 3.75 3.88
CA ASN A 522 10.42 3.26 2.85
C ASN A 522 9.27 2.46 3.47
N PHE A 523 8.09 3.07 3.52
CA PHE A 523 6.86 2.44 4.02
C PHE A 523 5.85 2.12 2.91
N VAL A 524 6.24 2.40 1.66
CA VAL A 524 5.41 2.24 0.48
C VAL A 524 5.77 0.97 -0.30
N GLY A 525 5.11 0.77 -1.44
CA GLY A 525 5.43 -0.28 -2.40
C GLY A 525 5.67 0.26 -3.80
N THR A 526 6.10 -0.62 -4.69
CA THR A 526 6.35 -0.26 -6.09
C THR A 526 5.05 0.11 -6.82
N HIS A 527 5.13 1.14 -7.67
CA HIS A 527 4.08 1.58 -8.56
C HIS A 527 4.55 1.53 -10.01
N PHE A 528 3.63 1.33 -10.93
CA PHE A 528 3.83 1.71 -12.33
C PHE A 528 3.28 3.11 -12.55
N ALA A 529 3.90 3.87 -13.45
CA ALA A 529 3.45 5.21 -13.77
C ALA A 529 3.54 5.51 -15.26
N ILE A 530 2.66 6.39 -15.73
CA ILE A 530 2.85 7.20 -16.94
C ILE A 530 3.14 8.64 -16.54
N TYR A 531 4.04 9.31 -17.26
CA TYR A 531 4.46 10.67 -16.92
C TYR A 531 4.80 11.50 -18.14
N VAL A 532 4.70 12.83 -17.98
CA VAL A 532 5.20 13.83 -18.93
C VAL A 532 5.92 14.94 -18.16
N THR A 533 7.16 15.23 -18.51
CA THR A 533 7.97 16.25 -17.83
C THR A 533 8.72 17.12 -18.82
N GLY A 534 8.93 18.39 -18.46
CA GLY A 534 9.85 19.30 -19.13
C GLY A 534 11.18 19.47 -18.38
N THR A 535 11.42 18.71 -17.30
CA THR A 535 12.65 18.70 -16.50
C THR A 535 13.20 20.10 -16.24
N LYS A 536 12.48 20.82 -15.39
CA LYS A 536 12.68 22.21 -14.97
C LYS A 536 12.36 23.29 -16.01
N LEU A 537 11.80 22.92 -17.17
CA LEU A 537 11.27 23.86 -18.16
C LEU A 537 9.76 23.69 -18.37
N PRO A 538 9.02 24.79 -18.60
CA PRO A 538 7.65 24.69 -19.08
C PRO A 538 7.60 23.90 -20.39
N ILE A 539 6.60 23.04 -20.50
CA ILE A 539 6.38 22.21 -21.68
C ILE A 539 5.02 22.58 -22.30
N LEU A 540 5.04 22.80 -23.62
CA LEU A 540 3.83 23.11 -24.40
C LEU A 540 3.26 21.88 -25.09
N ASN A 541 4.09 20.85 -25.30
CA ASN A 541 3.75 19.67 -26.05
C ASN A 541 3.11 18.64 -25.09
N PRO A 542 1.81 18.33 -25.25
CA PRO A 542 1.18 17.27 -24.47
C PRO A 542 1.61 15.91 -25.00
N ALA A 543 1.30 14.85 -24.23
CA ALA A 543 1.48 13.48 -24.67
C ALA A 543 0.18 12.68 -24.58
N ASP A 544 -0.13 11.91 -25.62
CA ASP A 544 -1.38 11.13 -25.72
C ASP A 544 -1.09 9.64 -25.53
N PHE A 545 -1.66 9.06 -24.46
CA PHE A 545 -1.56 7.65 -24.11
C PHE A 545 -2.84 6.92 -24.51
N GLU A 546 -2.70 5.81 -25.23
CA GLU A 546 -3.85 5.01 -25.71
C GLU A 546 -4.46 4.14 -24.62
N TYR A 547 -3.61 3.57 -23.74
CA TYR A 547 -4.05 2.64 -22.70
C TYR A 547 -3.00 2.48 -21.61
N VAL A 548 -3.40 1.92 -20.48
CA VAL A 548 -2.49 1.26 -19.53
C VAL A 548 -2.97 -0.17 -19.31
N GLN A 549 -2.04 -1.13 -19.26
CA GLN A 549 -2.37 -2.55 -19.19
C GLN A 549 -1.37 -3.30 -18.32
N THR A 550 -1.86 -4.29 -17.56
CA THR A 550 -1.05 -5.33 -16.92
C THR A 550 -1.45 -6.71 -17.44
N GLU A 551 -0.46 -7.57 -17.64
CA GLU A 551 -0.64 -8.96 -18.04
C GLU A 551 0.18 -9.87 -17.14
N LEU A 552 -0.47 -10.85 -16.50
CA LEU A 552 0.22 -11.85 -15.71
C LEU A 552 1.14 -12.67 -16.60
N ILE A 553 2.38 -12.83 -16.17
CA ILE A 553 3.31 -13.74 -16.82
C ILE A 553 2.93 -15.14 -16.36
N SER A 554 2.33 -15.93 -17.26
CA SER A 554 2.01 -17.32 -16.97
C SER A 554 3.26 -18.01 -16.44
N SER A 555 3.18 -18.58 -15.24
CA SER A 555 4.13 -19.57 -14.79
C SER A 555 3.94 -20.81 -15.66
N ASN A 556 4.54 -20.79 -16.85
CA ASN A 556 5.01 -22.04 -17.40
C ASN A 556 6.06 -22.53 -16.40
N LEU A 557 5.59 -23.25 -15.38
CA LEU A 557 6.35 -24.32 -14.75
C LEU A 557 6.95 -25.07 -15.93
N THR A 558 8.24 -24.86 -16.11
CA THR A 558 9.08 -25.65 -16.99
C THR A 558 8.83 -27.11 -16.63
N ARG A 559 7.94 -27.77 -17.38
CA ARG A 559 7.99 -29.21 -17.53
C ARG A 559 9.39 -29.48 -18.05
N LYS A 560 10.20 -30.02 -17.13
CA LYS A 560 11.49 -30.62 -17.42
C LYS A 560 11.31 -31.56 -18.63
N ASP A 561 12.11 -31.35 -19.66
CA ASP A 561 12.61 -32.46 -20.47
C ASP A 561 13.59 -33.28 -19.64
#